data_AF-A0A7V5RPA7-F1
#
_entry.id   AF-A0A7V5RPA7-F1
#
_cell.length_a   1.000
_cell.length_b   1.000
_cell.length_c   1.000
_cell.angle_alpha   90.00
_cell.angle_beta   90.00
_cell.angle_gamma   90.00
#
_symmetry.space_group_name_H-M   'P 1'
#
loop_
_entity.id
_entity.type
_entity.pdbx_description
1 polymer ?
#
loop_
_entity_poly.entity_id
_entity_poly.type
_entity_poly.pdbx_seq_one_letter_code
_entity_poly.pdbx_strand_id
1 'polypeptide(L)'
;MPTFGNTTPGGSNARRSDGLYSRFTVPENGTLTDIAVYLVLPESSTLANVAIYAHDAGTGKPGALLAQGTPKSISLADANTWLVFSGFSLALTGG
;
A
#
# COMPACT_ATOMS: atom_id res chain seq x y z
N MET A 1 5.61 -19.99 5.13
CA MET A 1 5.41 -18.64 4.55
C MET A 1 5.16 -17.69 5.72
N PRO A 2 5.87 -16.56 5.87
CA PRO A 2 5.63 -15.68 7.01
C PRO A 2 4.30 -14.96 6.84
N THR A 3 3.45 -15.05 7.86
CA THR A 3 2.12 -14.42 7.93
C THR A 3 2.27 -12.95 8.35
N PHE A 4 1.61 -12.03 7.65
CA PHE A 4 1.58 -10.60 7.96
C PHE A 4 0.34 -10.27 8.80
N GLY A 5 0.46 -10.24 10.13
CA GLY A 5 -0.68 -10.08 11.03
C GLY A 5 -1.77 -11.16 10.86
N ASN A 6 -2.99 -10.90 11.34
CA ASN A 6 -4.15 -11.80 11.18
C ASN A 6 -4.79 -11.76 9.78
N THR A 7 -4.21 -11.03 8.82
CA THR A 7 -4.78 -10.85 7.47
C THR A 7 -3.97 -11.59 6.43
N THR A 8 -4.60 -12.54 5.74
CA THR A 8 -4.03 -13.14 4.52
C THR A 8 -4.05 -12.09 3.40
N PRO A 9 -2.93 -11.81 2.72
CA PRO A 9 -2.94 -11.03 1.48
C PRO A 9 -3.91 -11.67 0.47
N GLY A 10 -5.07 -11.05 0.27
CA GLY A 10 -6.17 -11.61 -0.52
C GLY A 10 -6.19 -11.20 -1.99
N GLY A 11 -5.19 -10.47 -2.49
CA GLY A 11 -5.29 -9.87 -3.81
C GLY A 11 -4.01 -9.91 -4.62
N SER A 12 -4.17 -10.32 -5.87
CA SER A 12 -3.18 -10.28 -6.94
C SER A 12 -2.37 -8.98 -6.91
N ASN A 13 -1.05 -9.10 -7.05
CA ASN A 13 -0.17 -7.97 -7.32
C ASN A 13 -0.08 -7.76 -8.84
N ALA A 14 -0.21 -6.52 -9.31
CA ALA A 14 -0.02 -6.15 -10.70
C ALA A 14 1.04 -5.06 -10.80
N ARG A 15 2.11 -5.32 -11.56
CA ARG A 15 3.07 -4.30 -11.94
C ARG A 15 2.62 -3.66 -13.26
N ARG A 16 2.58 -2.33 -13.29
CA ARG A 16 2.25 -1.54 -14.48
C ARG A 16 3.34 -0.48 -14.71
N SER A 17 3.25 0.25 -15.82
CA SER A 17 4.24 1.28 -16.20
C SER A 17 4.30 2.45 -15.21
N ASP A 18 3.24 2.66 -14.44
CA ASP A 18 3.04 3.75 -13.48
C ASP A 18 3.21 3.32 -12.01
N GLY A 19 3.35 2.02 -11.73
CA GLY A 19 3.57 1.55 -10.36
C GLY A 19 3.30 0.08 -10.10
N LEU A 20 3.45 -0.31 -8.82
CA LEU A 20 3.03 -1.61 -8.30
C LEU A 20 1.68 -1.44 -7.59
N TYR A 21 0.73 -2.32 -7.90
CA TYR A 21 -0.61 -2.31 -7.33
C TYR A 21 -0.88 -3.63 -6.62
N SER A 22 -1.41 -3.55 -5.41
CA SER A 22 -1.83 -4.69 -4.60
C SER A 22 -3.25 -4.46 -4.10
N ARG A 23 -4.03 -5.52 -3.98
CA ARG A 23 -5.40 -5.46 -3.44
C ARG A 23 -5.46 -6.21 -2.10
N PHE A 24 -6.13 -5.62 -1.13
CA PHE A 24 -6.32 -6.19 0.20
C PHE A 24 -7.79 -6.14 0.59
N THR A 25 -8.25 -7.19 1.28
CA THR A 25 -9.56 -7.18 1.94
C THR A 25 -9.35 -6.72 3.37
N VAL A 26 -10.13 -5.74 3.79
CA VAL A 26 -10.11 -5.27 5.18
C VAL A 26 -11.02 -6.16 6.00
N PRO A 27 -10.53 -6.80 7.08
CA PRO A 27 -11.30 -7.78 7.85
C PRO A 27 -12.35 -7.14 8.76
N GLU A 28 -12.19 -5.87 9.14
CA GLU A 28 -13.03 -5.20 10.13
C GLU A 28 -13.26 -3.73 9.79
N ASN A 29 -14.33 -3.14 10.34
CA ASN A 29 -14.54 -1.70 10.28
C ASN A 29 -13.44 -0.96 11.06
N GLY A 30 -12.98 0.18 10.56
CA GLY A 30 -11.97 0.97 11.25
C GLY A 30 -11.60 2.24 10.51
N THR A 31 -10.51 2.87 10.95
CA THR A 31 -9.87 3.96 10.22
C THR A 31 -8.45 3.54 9.88
N LEU A 32 -8.10 3.61 8.61
CA LEU A 32 -6.75 3.39 8.17
C LEU A 32 -5.93 4.65 8.40
N THR A 33 -4.90 4.53 9.24
CA THR A 33 -3.97 5.62 9.58
C THR A 33 -2.60 5.45 8.93
N ASP A 34 -2.17 4.20 8.77
CA ASP A 34 -0.81 3.83 8.36
C ASP A 34 -0.81 2.63 7.42
N ILE A 35 0.17 2.60 6.51
CA ILE A 35 0.49 1.45 5.66
C ILE A 35 1.96 1.12 5.82
N ALA A 36 2.28 -0.12 6.18
CA ALA A 36 3.65 -0.63 6.22
C ALA A 36 3.98 -1.45 4.97
N VAL A 37 5.08 -1.11 4.30
CA VAL A 37 5.60 -1.83 3.12
C VAL A 37 7.03 -2.28 3.39
N TYR A 38 7.32 -3.55 3.13
CA TYR A 38 8.70 -4.03 3.14
C TYR A 38 9.32 -3.82 1.77
N LEU A 39 10.39 -3.04 1.69
CA LEU A 39 11.06 -2.74 0.43
C LEU A 39 12.44 -3.40 0.37
N VAL A 40 12.64 -4.19 -0.69
CA VAL A 40 13.95 -4.68 -1.12
C VAL A 40 14.38 -3.78 -2.27
N LEU A 41 15.15 -2.74 -1.94
CA LEU A 41 15.62 -1.78 -2.94
C LEU A 41 16.91 -2.27 -3.62
N PRO A 42 16.96 -2.29 -4.96
CA PRO A 42 18.21 -2.37 -5.68
C PRO A 42 18.83 -0.96 -5.78
N GLU A 43 19.87 -0.74 -4.98
CA GLU A 43 21.01 0.15 -5.26
C GLU A 43 20.79 1.68 -5.36
N SER A 44 19.59 2.24 -5.21
CA SER A 44 19.43 3.72 -5.19
C SER A 44 18.35 4.24 -4.24
N SER A 45 18.57 5.47 -3.76
CA SER A 45 17.58 6.24 -2.99
C SER A 45 16.50 6.80 -3.91
N THR A 46 15.25 6.81 -3.45
CA THR A 46 14.13 7.34 -4.23
C THR A 46 13.07 7.99 -3.33
N LEU A 47 12.28 8.89 -3.89
CA LEU A 47 11.07 9.37 -3.21
C LEU A 47 9.95 8.36 -3.45
N ALA A 48 9.42 7.80 -2.38
CA ALA A 48 8.29 6.89 -2.46
C ALA A 48 7.04 7.51 -1.85
N ASN A 49 5.90 7.05 -2.32
CA ASN A 49 4.61 7.47 -1.84
C ASN A 49 3.62 6.30 -1.93
N VAL A 50 2.64 6.28 -1.04
CA VAL A 50 1.58 5.27 -1.03
C VAL A 50 0.24 5.98 -1.15
N ALA A 51 -0.60 5.47 -2.04
CA ALA A 51 -1.93 5.99 -2.31
C ALA A 51 -2.95 4.85 -2.36
N ILE A 52 -4.17 5.15 -1.96
CA ILE A 52 -5.30 4.23 -1.94
C ILE A 52 -6.32 4.74 -2.95
N TYR A 53 -6.78 3.85 -3.80
CA TYR A 53 -7.74 4.15 -4.84
C TYR A 53 -8.98 3.28 -4.66
N ALA A 54 -10.12 3.79 -5.10
CA ALA A 54 -11.34 2.99 -5.23
C ALA A 54 -11.11 1.87 -6.24
N HIS A 55 -11.81 0.75 -6.05
CA HIS A 55 -11.84 -0.29 -7.07
C HIS A 55 -12.78 0.13 -8.21
N ASP A 56 -12.25 0.23 -9.44
CA ASP A 56 -13.08 0.33 -10.63
C ASP A 56 -13.38 -1.07 -11.17
N ALA A 57 -14.62 -1.53 -10.94
CA ALA A 57 -15.10 -2.83 -11.37
C ALA A 57 -15.21 -2.96 -12.90
N GLY A 58 -15.37 -1.84 -13.63
CA GLY A 58 -15.49 -1.84 -15.09
C GLY A 58 -14.15 -2.02 -15.79
N THR A 59 -13.05 -1.57 -15.18
CA THR A 59 -11.71 -1.62 -15.79
C THR A 59 -10.75 -2.58 -15.08
N GLY A 60 -11.07 -3.03 -13.87
CA GLY A 60 -10.14 -3.78 -13.03
C GLY A 60 -8.90 -2.95 -12.65
N LYS A 61 -9.02 -1.62 -12.68
CA LYS A 61 -7.93 -0.67 -12.37
C LYS A 61 -8.23 0.09 -11.07
N PRO A 62 -7.20 0.74 -10.50
CA PRO A 62 -7.42 1.85 -9.57
C PRO A 62 -8.34 2.90 -10.20
N GLY A 63 -9.43 3.24 -9.50
CA GLY A 63 -10.36 4.29 -9.86
C GLY A 63 -9.98 5.63 -9.21
N ALA A 64 -10.95 6.31 -8.59
CA ALA A 64 -10.70 7.57 -7.90
C ALA A 64 -9.71 7.42 -6.74
N LEU A 65 -8.84 8.42 -6.56
CA LEU A 65 -7.98 8.53 -5.38
C LEU A 65 -8.85 8.75 -4.14
N LEU A 66 -8.68 7.90 -3.12
CA LEU A 66 -9.41 7.96 -1.86
C LEU A 66 -8.56 8.59 -0.75
N ALA A 67 -7.28 8.22 -0.69
CA ALA A 67 -6.35 8.76 0.30
C ALA A 67 -4.91 8.62 -0.18
N GLN A 68 -4.04 9.49 0.33
CA GLN A 68 -2.62 9.48 0.02
C GLN A 68 -1.83 9.71 1.30
N GLY A 69 -0.77 8.94 1.49
CA GLY A 69 0.14 9.10 2.62
C GLY A 69 1.10 10.27 2.40
N THR A 70 1.88 10.56 3.42
CA THR A 70 2.98 11.52 3.32
C THR A 70 4.13 10.89 2.51
N PRO A 71 4.63 11.55 1.44
CA PRO A 71 5.78 11.05 0.70
C PRO A 71 6.98 10.88 1.63
N LYS A 72 7.75 9.81 1.42
CA LYS A 72 8.92 9.49 2.21
C LYS A 72 10.14 9.32 1.30
N SER A 73 11.21 10.03 1.62
CA SER A 73 12.53 9.76 1.04
C SER A 73 13.03 8.43 1.56
N ILE A 74 13.31 7.49 0.67
CA ILE A 74 13.89 6.20 1.01
C ILE A 74 15.36 6.21 0.60
N SER A 75 16.23 5.91 1.55
CA SER A 75 17.66 5.79 1.35
C SER A 75 18.10 4.32 1.26
N LEU A 76 19.36 4.07 0.91
CA LEU A 76 19.94 2.73 0.99
C LEU A 76 20.00 2.17 2.43
N ALA A 77 20.01 3.05 3.44
CA ALA A 77 19.94 2.62 4.84
C ALA A 77 18.55 2.07 5.21
N ASP A 78 17.54 2.39 4.41
CA ASP A 78 16.18 1.88 4.52
C ASP A 78 15.95 0.64 3.63
N ALA A 79 17.01 0.06 3.07
CA ALA A 79 16.89 -1.17 2.29
C ALA A 79 16.63 -2.37 3.21
N ASN A 80 15.79 -3.30 2.74
CA ASN A 80 15.47 -4.54 3.45
C ASN A 80 14.85 -4.28 4.84
N THR A 81 13.98 -3.27 4.94
CA THR A 81 13.28 -2.94 6.17
C THR A 81 11.80 -2.61 5.92
N TRP A 82 11.03 -2.59 7.01
CA TRP A 82 9.66 -2.11 7.02
C TRP A 82 9.62 -0.58 7.00
N LEU A 83 8.88 -0.04 6.04
CA LEU A 83 8.65 1.39 5.93
C LEU A 83 7.18 1.69 6.14
N VAL A 84 6.92 2.53 7.15
CA VAL A 84 5.58 2.99 7.50
C VAL A 84 5.31 4.32 6.81
N PHE A 85 4.25 4.35 6.01
CA PHE A 85 3.66 5.56 5.42
C PHE A 85 2.45 5.92 6.26
N SER A 86 2.43 7.16 6.76
CA SER A 86 1.39 7.69 7.63
C SER A 86 0.64 8.85 6.98
N GLY A 87 -0.41 9.33 7.65
CA GLY A 87 -1.22 10.46 7.19
C GLY A 87 -2.49 10.05 6.44
N PHE A 88 -2.85 8.77 6.51
CA PHE A 88 -4.16 8.32 6.05
C PHE A 88 -5.23 8.66 7.10
N SER A 89 -6.43 8.96 6.62
CA SER A 89 -7.64 9.10 7.45
C SER A 89 -8.83 8.56 6.67
N LEU A 90 -8.72 7.29 6.24
CA LEU A 90 -9.74 6.64 5.43
C LEU A 90 -10.59 5.71 6.31
N ALA A 91 -11.89 5.98 6.39
CA ALA A 91 -12.83 5.06 7.02
C ALA A 91 -12.92 3.78 6.18
N LEU A 92 -12.67 2.64 6.83
CA LEU A 92 -12.81 1.31 6.26
C LEU A 92 -14.08 0.68 6.80
N THR A 93 -14.88 0.14 5.91
CA THR A 93 -15.99 -0.74 6.27
C THR A 93 -15.64 -2.16 5.85
N GLY A 94 -15.58 -3.09 6.81
CA GLY A 94 -15.50 -4.52 6.56
C GLY A 94 -16.76 -5.00 5.84
N GLY A 95 -16.55 -5.90 4.89
CA GLY A 95 -17.60 -6.58 4.14
C GLY A 95 -18.00 -7.90 4.78
#